data_AF-A0A8T7DDQ2-F1
#
_entry.id   AF-A0A8T7DDQ2-F1
#
_cell.length_a   1.000
_cell.length_b   1.000
_cell.length_c   1.000
_cell.angle_alpha   90.00
_cell.angle_beta   90.00
_cell.angle_gamma   90.00
#
_symmetry.space_group_name_H-M   'P 1'
#
loop_
_entity.id
_entity.type
_entity.pdbx_description
1 polymer ?
#
loop_
_entity_poly.entity_id
_entity_poly.type
_entity_poly.pdbx_seq_one_letter_code
_entity_poly.pdbx_strand_id
1 'polypeptide(L)'
;MNNITIATHNGIFHADDVFSIATLKKIFTSVNLVRTRDSEIIAEADIVVDVGGQYDADTNRFDHHQRDGAGERKNGIPYSSFGLIWKKFGLQICAGEQAVADAIDAGLVSTIDAIDCGHVEGVAEGISLSQTISMFNPSWEEGDDIDRCFDEAVVFASRILERFMASAKGSVKAKEIVAKAIETAEDPRVIVLEKFTPWKRTVHALSVDAL
;
A
#
# COMPACT_ATOMS: atom_id res chain seq x y z
N MET A 1 14.67 12.73 20.63
CA MET A 1 13.53 12.29 19.84
C MET A 1 13.26 10.87 20.28
N ASN A 2 12.08 10.56 20.82
CA ASN A 2 11.80 9.21 21.30
C ASN A 2 11.66 8.29 20.08
N ASN A 3 12.31 7.12 20.12
CA ASN A 3 12.09 6.06 19.14
C ASN A 3 10.62 5.61 19.25
N ILE A 4 9.92 5.56 18.13
CA ILE A 4 8.59 4.93 18.04
C ILE A 4 8.80 3.43 18.03
N THR A 5 8.18 2.70 18.94
CA THR A 5 8.15 1.24 18.93
C THR A 5 6.96 0.74 18.13
N ILE A 6 7.22 -0.07 17.11
CA ILE A 6 6.19 -0.70 16.28
C ILE A 6 6.23 -2.20 16.55
N ALA A 7 5.10 -2.78 16.90
CA ALA A 7 4.95 -4.23 17.06
C ALA A 7 4.18 -4.83 15.87
N THR A 8 4.69 -5.95 15.33
CA THR A 8 3.97 -6.83 14.41
C THR A 8 4.21 -8.29 14.77
N HIS A 9 3.53 -9.25 14.15
CA HIS A 9 3.73 -10.66 14.44
C HIS A 9 5.10 -11.19 13.96
N ASN A 10 5.58 -12.27 14.58
CA ASN A 10 6.83 -12.96 14.25
C ASN A 10 6.64 -14.27 13.47
N GLY A 11 5.53 -14.42 12.73
CA GLY A 11 5.28 -15.59 11.89
C GLY A 11 5.73 -15.41 10.45
N ILE A 12 5.24 -16.32 9.59
CA ILE A 12 5.18 -16.10 8.14
C ILE A 12 4.50 -14.77 7.89
N PHE A 13 5.16 -13.92 7.11
CA PHE A 13 4.71 -12.57 6.80
C PHE A 13 4.06 -12.50 5.43
N HIS A 14 3.19 -11.52 5.27
CA HIS A 14 2.41 -11.27 4.07
C HIS A 14 2.78 -9.92 3.47
N ALA A 15 2.02 -9.45 2.50
CA ALA A 15 2.28 -8.14 1.93
C ALA A 15 1.71 -7.01 2.79
N ASP A 16 0.66 -7.26 3.54
CA ASP A 16 0.00 -6.20 4.30
C ASP A 16 0.85 -5.74 5.51
N ASP A 17 1.41 -6.66 6.30
CA ASP A 17 2.33 -6.35 7.39
C ASP A 17 3.64 -5.75 6.86
N VAL A 18 4.21 -6.30 5.79
CA VAL A 18 5.43 -5.76 5.17
C VAL A 18 5.24 -4.34 4.61
N PHE A 19 4.18 -4.07 3.85
CA PHE A 19 3.92 -2.72 3.31
C PHE A 19 3.46 -1.73 4.39
N SER A 20 2.83 -2.20 5.46
CA SER A 20 2.55 -1.39 6.64
C SER A 20 3.84 -0.88 7.27
N ILE A 21 4.80 -1.77 7.53
CA ILE A 21 6.10 -1.38 8.09
C ILE A 21 6.87 -0.46 7.13
N ALA A 22 6.87 -0.74 5.83
CA ALA A 22 7.51 0.13 4.83
C ALA A 22 6.93 1.56 4.84
N THR A 23 5.60 1.68 4.96
CA THR A 23 4.90 2.96 5.04
C THR A 23 5.28 3.71 6.32
N LEU A 24 5.23 3.04 7.47
CA LEU A 24 5.53 3.64 8.77
C LEU A 24 7.00 4.08 8.88
N LYS A 25 7.96 3.27 8.41
CA LYS A 25 9.40 3.63 8.36
C LYS A 25 9.68 4.85 7.47
N LYS A 26 8.79 5.18 6.52
CA LYS A 26 8.91 6.39 5.68
C LYS A 26 8.34 7.65 6.35
N ILE A 27 7.46 7.48 7.33
CA ILE A 27 6.84 8.57 8.11
C ILE A 27 7.67 8.88 9.36
N PHE A 28 8.10 7.85 10.07
CA PHE A 28 8.82 7.96 11.33
C PHE A 28 10.32 7.72 11.08
N THR A 29 11.15 8.72 11.38
CA THR A 29 12.60 8.68 11.11
C THR A 29 13.38 7.81 12.10
N SER A 30 12.78 7.41 13.21
CA SER A 30 13.43 6.67 14.29
C SER A 30 12.46 5.61 14.82
N VAL A 31 12.58 4.39 14.30
CA VAL A 31 11.67 3.27 14.56
C VAL A 31 12.43 2.13 15.21
N ASN A 32 11.89 1.62 16.31
CA ASN A 32 12.23 0.33 16.90
C ASN A 32 11.16 -0.69 16.48
N LEU A 33 11.48 -1.56 15.53
CA LEU A 33 10.55 -2.61 15.10
C LEU A 33 10.73 -3.85 15.99
N VAL A 34 9.64 -4.35 16.53
CA VAL A 34 9.60 -5.58 17.33
C VAL A 34 8.64 -6.57 16.67
N ARG A 35 9.14 -7.75 16.29
CA ARG A 35 8.30 -8.85 15.80
C ARG A 35 8.02 -9.80 16.96
N THR A 36 6.76 -9.94 17.36
CA THR A 36 6.38 -10.70 18.56
C THR A 36 4.91 -11.12 18.55
N ARG A 37 4.58 -12.11 19.38
CA ARG A 37 3.20 -12.44 19.79
C ARG A 37 3.00 -12.31 21.31
N ASP A 38 3.98 -11.75 22.00
CA ASP A 38 3.90 -11.47 23.43
C ASP A 38 2.95 -10.30 23.67
N SER A 39 1.86 -10.56 24.40
CA SER A 39 0.82 -9.56 24.67
C SER A 39 1.31 -8.38 25.50
N GLU A 40 2.29 -8.57 26.38
CA GLU A 40 2.84 -7.48 27.20
C GLU A 40 3.64 -6.51 26.33
N ILE A 41 4.48 -7.04 25.43
CA ILE A 41 5.23 -6.23 24.47
C ILE A 41 4.29 -5.51 23.50
N ILE A 42 3.25 -6.18 23.01
CA ILE A 42 2.25 -5.59 22.12
C ILE A 42 1.51 -4.44 22.82
N ALA A 43 1.15 -4.60 24.10
CA ALA A 43 0.44 -3.58 24.86
C ALA A 43 1.27 -2.30 25.02
N GLU A 44 2.59 -2.44 25.19
CA GLU A 44 3.53 -1.33 25.39
C GLU A 44 3.92 -0.59 24.10
N ALA A 45 3.68 -1.19 22.92
CA ALA A 45 4.09 -0.59 21.64
C ALA A 45 3.29 0.68 21.30
N ASP A 46 3.96 1.66 20.67
CA ASP A 46 3.34 2.91 20.22
C ASP A 46 2.39 2.68 19.04
N ILE A 47 2.73 1.74 18.16
CA ILE A 47 1.94 1.32 17.01
C ILE A 47 1.94 -0.21 16.94
N VAL A 48 0.77 -0.81 16.72
CA VAL A 48 0.62 -2.26 16.56
C VAL A 48 0.00 -2.55 15.20
N VAL A 49 0.60 -3.48 14.46
CA VAL A 49 0.24 -3.85 13.09
C VAL A 49 0.06 -5.36 13.04
N ASP A 50 -1.04 -5.83 12.47
CA ASP A 50 -1.28 -7.24 12.16
C ASP A 50 -1.14 -8.23 13.34
N VAL A 51 -1.35 -7.72 14.55
CA VAL A 51 -1.33 -8.50 15.79
C VAL A 51 -2.12 -7.77 16.87
N GLY A 52 -2.55 -8.50 17.90
CA GLY A 52 -3.22 -7.93 19.08
C GLY A 52 -4.76 -7.98 19.03
N GLY A 53 -5.36 -8.38 17.92
CA GLY A 53 -6.78 -8.66 17.76
C GLY A 53 -7.68 -7.43 17.82
N GLN A 54 -7.16 -6.24 17.54
CA GLN A 54 -7.89 -4.98 17.68
C GLN A 54 -7.54 -3.98 16.58
N TYR A 55 -8.59 -3.35 16.02
CA TYR A 55 -8.49 -2.10 15.27
C TYR A 55 -8.98 -0.93 16.13
N ASP A 56 -8.10 0.04 16.35
CA ASP A 56 -8.42 1.35 16.91
C ASP A 56 -7.40 2.37 16.38
N ALA A 57 -7.87 3.25 15.50
CA ALA A 57 -7.01 4.26 14.88
C ALA A 57 -6.52 5.29 15.89
N ASP A 58 -7.25 5.60 16.96
CA ASP A 58 -6.86 6.65 17.93
C ASP A 58 -5.71 6.17 18.82
N THR A 59 -5.68 4.87 19.13
CA THR A 59 -4.61 4.22 19.91
C THR A 59 -3.58 3.48 19.05
N ASN A 60 -3.59 3.70 17.73
CA ASN A 60 -2.65 3.10 16.76
C ASN A 60 -2.62 1.56 16.80
N ARG A 61 -3.78 0.92 16.87
CA ARG A 61 -3.92 -0.54 16.76
C ARG A 61 -4.53 -0.86 15.39
N PHE A 62 -3.79 -1.61 14.57
CA PHE A 62 -4.11 -1.86 13.17
C PHE A 62 -4.07 -3.36 12.89
N ASP A 63 -4.92 -4.12 13.56
CA ASP A 63 -5.18 -5.53 13.26
C ASP A 63 -6.55 -5.70 12.58
N HIS A 64 -6.67 -6.71 11.74
CA HIS A 64 -7.88 -7.06 11.02
C HIS A 64 -8.44 -8.46 11.35
N HIS A 65 -7.72 -9.25 12.15
CA HIS A 65 -8.04 -10.64 12.47
C HIS A 65 -9.25 -10.85 13.43
N GLN A 66 -9.86 -9.78 13.94
CA GLN A 66 -11.07 -9.87 14.75
C GLN A 66 -12.25 -10.48 13.98
N ARG A 67 -13.19 -11.11 14.71
CA ARG A 67 -14.31 -11.88 14.13
C ARG A 67 -15.14 -11.11 13.10
N ASP A 68 -15.37 -9.83 13.34
CA ASP A 68 -16.17 -8.96 12.46
C ASP A 68 -15.29 -8.14 11.47
N GLY A 69 -13.99 -8.41 11.41
CA GLY A 69 -13.00 -7.69 10.61
C GLY A 69 -12.74 -6.26 11.10
N ALA A 70 -11.99 -5.48 10.30
CA ALA A 70 -11.69 -4.06 10.58
C ALA A 70 -12.55 -3.09 9.74
N GLY A 71 -13.69 -3.57 9.26
CA GLY A 71 -14.54 -2.88 8.29
C GLY A 71 -14.02 -2.98 6.85
N GLU A 72 -14.70 -2.27 5.95
CA GLU A 72 -14.47 -2.38 4.51
C GLU A 72 -14.59 -1.02 3.80
N ARG A 73 -14.04 -0.95 2.59
CA ARG A 73 -14.20 0.17 1.66
C ARG A 73 -15.63 0.20 1.11
N LYS A 74 -16.02 1.33 0.51
CA LYS A 74 -17.34 1.48 -0.16
C LYS A 74 -17.61 0.47 -1.27
N ASN A 75 -16.57 -0.10 -1.86
CA ASN A 75 -16.68 -1.12 -2.90
C ASN A 75 -16.70 -2.56 -2.32
N GLY A 76 -16.80 -2.72 -1.00
CA GLY A 76 -16.88 -4.03 -0.33
C GLY A 76 -15.53 -4.71 -0.09
N ILE A 77 -14.41 -4.11 -0.49
CA ILE A 77 -13.09 -4.67 -0.19
C ILE A 77 -12.79 -4.45 1.30
N PRO A 78 -12.63 -5.52 2.11
CA PRO A 78 -12.25 -5.42 3.51
C PRO A 78 -10.86 -4.78 3.67
N TYR A 79 -10.61 -4.18 4.83
CA TYR A 79 -9.28 -3.66 5.15
C TYR A 79 -8.42 -4.75 5.82
N SER A 80 -7.22 -4.98 5.29
CA SER A 80 -6.13 -5.59 6.06
C SER A 80 -5.33 -4.52 6.80
N SER A 81 -4.28 -4.91 7.52
CA SER A 81 -3.46 -4.00 8.31
C SER A 81 -2.88 -2.85 7.46
N PHE A 82 -2.49 -3.13 6.22
CA PHE A 82 -1.98 -2.09 5.30
C PHE A 82 -3.04 -1.05 4.92
N GLY A 83 -4.25 -1.51 4.61
CA GLY A 83 -5.41 -0.65 4.41
C GLY A 83 -5.70 0.28 5.58
N LEU A 84 -5.66 -0.24 6.81
CA LEU A 84 -5.91 0.54 8.02
C LEU A 84 -4.82 1.59 8.26
N ILE A 85 -3.55 1.21 8.03
CA ILE A 85 -2.41 2.14 8.05
C ILE A 85 -2.59 3.23 6.98
N TRP A 86 -2.94 2.85 5.75
CA TRP A 86 -3.13 3.81 4.67
C TRP A 86 -4.29 4.77 4.93
N LYS A 87 -5.38 4.27 5.53
CA LYS A 87 -6.53 5.09 5.93
C LYS A 87 -6.13 6.19 6.92
N LYS A 88 -5.23 5.91 7.87
CA LYS A 88 -4.75 6.92 8.84
C LYS A 88 -3.63 7.81 8.28
N PHE A 89 -2.66 7.21 7.60
CA PHE A 89 -1.37 7.85 7.30
C PHE A 89 -1.13 8.10 5.80
N GLY A 90 -1.97 7.58 4.92
CA GLY A 90 -1.82 7.68 3.46
C GLY A 90 -1.81 9.12 2.94
N LEU A 91 -2.64 9.99 3.53
CA LEU A 91 -2.63 11.41 3.18
C LEU A 91 -1.34 12.11 3.67
N GLN A 92 -0.86 11.76 4.86
CA GLN A 92 0.36 12.32 5.43
C GLN A 92 1.60 11.96 4.60
N ILE A 93 1.77 10.67 4.26
CA ILE A 93 2.91 10.22 3.45
C ILE A 93 2.88 10.81 2.03
N CYS A 94 1.69 11.16 1.52
CA CYS A 94 1.50 11.86 0.26
C CYS A 94 1.55 13.40 0.39
N ALA A 95 2.08 13.94 1.50
CA ALA A 95 2.22 15.38 1.74
C ALA A 95 0.90 16.18 1.57
N GLY A 96 -0.25 15.57 1.90
CA GLY A 96 -1.56 16.20 1.77
C GLY A 96 -2.17 16.15 0.37
N GLU A 97 -1.51 15.51 -0.61
CA GLU A 97 -2.02 15.39 -1.98
C GLU A 97 -3.07 14.26 -2.08
N GLN A 98 -4.35 14.57 -1.81
CA GLN A 98 -5.44 13.58 -1.78
C GLN A 98 -5.53 12.73 -3.06
N ALA A 99 -5.45 13.35 -4.25
CA ALA A 99 -5.53 12.64 -5.51
C ALA A 99 -4.38 11.62 -5.71
N VAL A 100 -3.22 11.87 -5.09
CA VAL A 100 -2.09 10.93 -5.09
C VAL A 100 -2.37 9.78 -4.12
N ALA A 101 -2.86 10.08 -2.91
CA ALA A 101 -3.22 9.08 -1.92
C ALA A 101 -4.31 8.13 -2.43
N ASP A 102 -5.35 8.65 -3.08
CA ASP A 102 -6.44 7.88 -3.67
C ASP A 102 -5.94 6.98 -4.81
N ALA A 103 -5.04 7.49 -5.65
CA ALA A 103 -4.47 6.72 -6.75
C ALA A 103 -3.60 5.56 -6.27
N ILE A 104 -2.89 5.73 -5.15
CA ILE A 104 -2.11 4.66 -4.53
C ILE A 104 -3.02 3.67 -3.79
N ASP A 105 -4.05 4.15 -3.08
CA ASP A 105 -5.02 3.26 -2.42
C ASP A 105 -5.63 2.31 -3.45
N ALA A 106 -6.18 2.86 -4.54
CA ALA A 106 -6.84 2.08 -5.58
C ALA A 106 -5.87 1.18 -6.40
N GLY A 107 -4.59 1.55 -6.50
CA GLY A 107 -3.62 0.87 -7.36
C GLY A 107 -2.76 -0.17 -6.65
N LEU A 108 -2.55 -0.02 -5.35
CA LEU A 108 -1.63 -0.82 -4.55
C LEU A 108 -2.30 -1.36 -3.28
N VAL A 109 -2.82 -0.46 -2.44
CA VAL A 109 -3.27 -0.81 -1.09
C VAL A 109 -4.50 -1.71 -1.14
N SER A 110 -5.56 -1.29 -1.83
CA SER A 110 -6.80 -2.07 -1.92
C SER A 110 -6.58 -3.43 -2.59
N THR A 111 -5.58 -3.54 -3.48
CA THR A 111 -5.23 -4.80 -4.14
C THR A 111 -4.55 -5.76 -3.16
N ILE A 112 -3.63 -5.26 -2.33
CA ILE A 112 -3.00 -6.05 -1.27
C ILE A 112 -4.05 -6.48 -0.24
N ASP A 113 -4.89 -5.54 0.22
CA ASP A 113 -5.95 -5.83 1.17
C ASP A 113 -6.93 -6.90 0.65
N ALA A 114 -7.32 -6.81 -0.62
CA ALA A 114 -8.21 -7.79 -1.22
C ALA A 114 -7.61 -9.20 -1.22
N ILE A 115 -6.32 -9.33 -1.57
CA ILE A 115 -5.64 -10.63 -1.56
C ILE A 115 -5.53 -11.17 -0.13
N ASP A 116 -5.08 -10.32 0.79
CA ASP A 116 -4.81 -10.69 2.17
C ASP A 116 -6.08 -11.13 2.92
N CYS A 117 -7.19 -10.41 2.70
CA CYS A 117 -8.48 -10.75 3.26
C CYS A 117 -9.24 -11.85 2.48
N GLY A 118 -8.63 -12.46 1.46
CA GLY A 118 -9.27 -13.48 0.63
C GLY A 118 -10.44 -12.98 -0.22
N HIS A 119 -10.54 -11.67 -0.44
CA HIS A 119 -11.55 -11.01 -1.26
C HIS A 119 -11.13 -10.96 -2.74
N VAL A 120 -10.77 -12.12 -3.29
CA VAL A 120 -10.39 -12.27 -4.71
C VAL A 120 -11.24 -13.35 -5.35
N GLU A 121 -11.65 -13.12 -6.60
CA GLU A 121 -12.43 -14.10 -7.36
C GLU A 121 -11.51 -15.03 -8.17
N GLY A 122 -11.87 -16.32 -8.21
CA GLY A 122 -11.17 -17.31 -9.02
C GLY A 122 -9.82 -17.76 -8.45
N VAL A 123 -9.09 -18.51 -9.27
CA VAL A 123 -7.73 -18.94 -8.94
C VAL A 123 -6.77 -17.87 -9.44
N ALA A 124 -5.82 -17.46 -8.58
CA ALA A 124 -4.80 -16.51 -8.98
C ALA A 124 -3.99 -17.04 -10.18
N GLU A 125 -4.00 -16.30 -11.29
CA GLU A 125 -3.18 -16.60 -12.47
C GLU A 125 -1.92 -15.73 -12.46
N GLY A 126 -0.75 -16.37 -12.59
CA GLY A 126 0.55 -15.68 -12.56
C GLY A 126 1.04 -15.32 -11.15
N ILE A 127 2.03 -14.43 -11.09
CA ILE A 127 2.67 -13.98 -9.83
C ILE A 127 2.17 -12.56 -9.52
N SER A 128 1.51 -12.42 -8.37
CA SER A 128 1.11 -11.14 -7.79
C SER A 128 2.23 -10.52 -6.95
N LEU A 129 2.08 -9.24 -6.62
CA LEU A 129 2.98 -8.57 -5.69
C LEU A 129 2.92 -9.23 -4.29
N SER A 130 1.74 -9.64 -3.83
CA SER A 130 1.62 -10.34 -2.54
C SER A 130 2.34 -11.68 -2.53
N GLN A 131 2.24 -12.45 -3.62
CA GLN A 131 3.04 -13.67 -3.78
C GLN A 131 4.54 -13.37 -3.87
N THR A 132 4.93 -12.27 -4.53
CA THR A 132 6.34 -11.85 -4.60
C THR A 132 6.90 -11.53 -3.22
N ILE A 133 6.13 -10.88 -2.34
CA ILE A 133 6.53 -10.66 -0.94
C ILE A 133 6.58 -11.99 -0.19
N SER A 134 5.57 -12.86 -0.36
CA SER A 134 5.54 -14.16 0.28
C SER A 134 6.79 -15.01 -0.04
N MET A 135 7.35 -14.89 -1.25
CA MET A 135 8.59 -15.56 -1.66
C MET A 135 9.85 -15.13 -0.88
N PHE A 136 9.82 -14.06 -0.09
CA PHE A 136 10.92 -13.73 0.82
C PHE A 136 10.86 -14.57 2.10
N ASN A 137 9.73 -15.18 2.46
CA ASN A 137 9.70 -16.08 3.60
C ASN A 137 10.63 -17.27 3.32
N PRO A 138 11.41 -17.72 4.32
CA PRO A 138 12.23 -18.91 4.16
C PRO A 138 11.34 -20.12 3.84
N SER A 139 11.80 -20.95 2.91
CA SER A 139 11.14 -22.22 2.63
C SER A 139 11.28 -23.18 3.82
N TRP A 140 10.45 -24.22 3.85
CA TRP A 140 10.51 -25.24 4.90
C TRP A 140 11.83 -26.02 4.94
N GLU A 141 12.64 -25.97 3.87
CA GLU A 141 13.97 -26.61 3.79
C GLU A 141 15.12 -25.63 4.06
N GLU A 142 14.84 -24.33 4.09
CA GLU A 142 15.83 -23.29 4.34
C GLU A 142 15.98 -23.05 5.85
N GLY A 143 17.22 -22.94 6.32
CA GLY A 143 17.54 -22.58 7.71
C GLY A 143 17.68 -21.08 7.93
N ASP A 144 17.12 -20.28 7.03
CA ASP A 144 17.29 -18.83 7.02
C ASP A 144 16.51 -18.16 8.16
N ASP A 145 17.06 -17.05 8.64
CA ASP A 145 16.44 -16.23 9.68
C ASP A 145 15.24 -15.45 9.12
N ILE A 146 14.03 -15.81 9.55
CA ILE A 146 12.77 -15.20 9.11
C ILE A 146 12.72 -13.68 9.39
N ASP A 147 13.41 -13.19 10.42
CA ASP A 147 13.44 -11.75 10.74
C ASP A 147 14.34 -11.01 9.75
N ARG A 148 15.46 -11.61 9.35
CA ARG A 148 16.31 -11.08 8.28
C ARG A 148 15.57 -11.04 6.95
N CYS A 149 14.86 -12.13 6.60
CA CYS A 149 14.02 -12.19 5.41
C CYS A 149 12.92 -11.13 5.40
N PHE A 150 12.28 -10.88 6.55
CA PHE A 150 11.29 -9.82 6.70
C PHE A 150 11.88 -8.43 6.44
N ASP A 151 13.05 -8.14 7.01
CA ASP A 151 13.73 -6.85 6.78
C ASP A 151 14.08 -6.66 5.29
N GLU A 152 14.53 -7.71 4.60
CA GLU A 152 14.78 -7.68 3.15
C GLU A 152 13.48 -7.39 2.36
N ALA A 153 12.38 -8.06 2.72
CA ALA A 153 11.07 -7.81 2.13
C ALA A 153 10.58 -6.36 2.35
N VAL A 154 10.79 -5.80 3.55
CA VAL A 154 10.45 -4.40 3.86
C VAL A 154 11.28 -3.42 3.04
N VAL A 155 12.57 -3.68 2.83
CA VAL A 155 13.42 -2.84 1.96
C VAL A 155 12.90 -2.87 0.52
N PHE A 156 12.56 -4.06 0.00
CA PHE A 156 11.97 -4.21 -1.32
C PHE A 156 10.62 -3.46 -1.43
N ALA A 157 9.71 -3.69 -0.50
CA ALA A 157 8.40 -3.03 -0.45
C ALA A 157 8.52 -1.51 -0.36
N SER A 158 9.47 -1.00 0.43
CA SER A 158 9.76 0.44 0.50
C SER A 158 10.11 1.02 -0.87
N ARG A 159 10.94 0.31 -1.65
CA ARG A 159 11.31 0.74 -2.99
C ARG A 159 10.12 0.72 -3.96
N ILE A 160 9.27 -0.31 -3.86
CA ILE A 160 8.06 -0.41 -4.68
C ILE A 160 7.08 0.72 -4.33
N LEU A 161 6.83 0.97 -3.05
CA LEU A 161 5.97 2.05 -2.57
C LEU A 161 6.42 3.42 -3.10
N GLU A 162 7.72 3.71 -3.05
CA GLU A 162 8.27 4.95 -3.63
C GLU A 162 7.99 5.10 -5.12
N ARG A 163 8.01 4.00 -5.88
CA ARG A 163 7.71 4.02 -7.31
C ARG A 163 6.22 4.20 -7.58
N PHE A 164 5.34 3.60 -6.78
CA PHE A 164 3.91 3.88 -6.82
C PHE A 164 3.63 5.36 -6.52
N MET A 165 4.25 5.92 -5.48
CA MET A 165 4.12 7.34 -5.13
C MET A 165 4.59 8.27 -6.27
N ALA A 166 5.76 8.00 -6.84
CA ALA A 166 6.29 8.79 -7.94
C ALA A 166 5.40 8.70 -9.19
N SER A 167 4.91 7.50 -9.51
CA SER A 167 4.02 7.24 -10.65
C SER A 167 2.65 7.92 -10.47
N ALA A 168 2.05 7.83 -9.29
CA ALA A 168 0.79 8.48 -8.96
C ALA A 168 0.90 10.01 -9.07
N LYS A 169 1.95 10.60 -8.48
CA LYS A 169 2.23 12.04 -8.59
C LYS A 169 2.45 12.49 -10.03
N GLY A 170 3.19 11.69 -10.81
CA GLY A 170 3.38 11.94 -12.24
C GLY A 170 2.06 11.89 -13.03
N SER A 171 1.20 10.92 -12.72
CA SER A 171 -0.09 10.71 -13.39
C SER A 171 -1.10 11.82 -13.07
N VAL A 172 -1.16 12.28 -11.83
CA VAL A 172 -2.02 13.41 -11.43
C VAL A 172 -1.64 14.67 -12.21
N LYS A 173 -0.34 15.00 -12.28
CA LYS A 173 0.15 16.15 -13.07
C LYS A 173 -0.07 15.97 -14.57
N ALA A 174 0.09 14.74 -15.08
CA ALA A 174 -0.13 14.42 -16.48
C ALA A 174 -1.58 14.66 -16.92
N LYS A 175 -2.56 14.41 -16.03
CA LYS A 175 -3.98 14.59 -16.33
C LYS A 175 -4.30 16.02 -16.79
N GLU A 176 -3.75 17.03 -16.11
CA GLU A 176 -3.98 18.44 -16.47
C GLU A 176 -3.37 18.78 -17.84
N ILE A 177 -2.16 18.29 -18.11
CA ILE A 177 -1.47 18.51 -19.39
C ILE A 177 -2.27 17.89 -20.54
N VAL A 178 -2.73 16.64 -20.36
CA VAL A 178 -3.46 15.91 -21.40
C VAL A 178 -4.86 16.47 -21.59
N ALA A 179 -5.57 16.85 -20.51
CA ALA A 179 -6.87 17.50 -20.61
C ALA A 179 -6.78 18.81 -21.41
N LYS A 180 -5.76 19.63 -21.14
CA LYS A 180 -5.52 20.86 -21.90
C LYS A 180 -5.20 20.58 -23.37
N ALA A 181 -4.37 19.56 -23.64
CA ALA A 181 -4.04 19.18 -25.01
C ALA A 181 -5.27 18.70 -25.80
N ILE A 182 -6.22 18.03 -25.14
CA ILE A 182 -7.51 17.65 -25.74
C ILE A 182 -8.36 18.88 -26.03
N GLU A 183 -8.48 19.80 -25.08
CA GLU A 183 -9.30 21.02 -25.23
C GLU A 183 -8.79 21.92 -26.36
N THR A 184 -7.48 22.05 -26.52
CA THR A 184 -6.87 22.94 -27.51
C THR A 184 -6.50 22.25 -28.82
N ALA A 185 -6.89 21.00 -29.03
CA ALA A 185 -6.57 20.27 -30.25
C ALA A 185 -7.26 20.91 -31.46
N GLU A 186 -6.51 21.20 -32.52
CA GLU A 186 -7.08 21.70 -33.78
C GLU A 186 -7.96 20.64 -34.46
N ASP A 187 -7.52 19.37 -34.41
CA ASP A 187 -8.30 18.20 -34.79
C ASP A 187 -8.55 17.35 -33.52
N PRO A 188 -9.80 17.16 -33.08
CA PRO A 188 -10.10 16.43 -31.84
C PRO A 188 -9.65 14.95 -31.85
N ARG A 189 -9.29 14.42 -33.04
CA ARG A 189 -8.77 13.06 -33.21
C ARG A 189 -7.25 12.97 -32.99
N VAL A 190 -6.54 14.09 -32.97
CA VAL A 190 -5.07 14.13 -32.90
C VAL A 190 -4.62 14.96 -31.70
N ILE A 191 -4.19 14.27 -30.64
CA ILE A 191 -3.68 14.91 -29.42
C ILE A 191 -2.16 14.98 -29.47
N VAL A 192 -1.61 16.20 -29.44
CA VAL A 192 -0.16 16.44 -29.47
C VAL A 192 0.35 16.77 -28.06
N LEU A 193 1.40 16.06 -27.62
CA LEU A 193 2.06 16.27 -26.34
C LEU A 193 3.54 16.57 -26.58
N GLU A 194 4.04 17.69 -26.05
CA GLU A 194 5.42 18.18 -26.27
C GLU A 194 6.50 17.25 -25.70
N LYS A 195 6.14 16.42 -24.71
CA LYS A 195 7.01 15.41 -24.10
C LYS A 195 6.19 14.21 -23.66
N PHE A 196 6.87 13.08 -23.46
CA PHE A 196 6.22 11.88 -22.92
C PHE A 196 5.47 12.21 -21.63
N THR A 197 4.16 12.03 -21.66
CA THR A 197 3.22 12.30 -20.59
C THR A 197 2.23 11.14 -20.55
N PRO A 198 2.06 10.44 -19.42
CA PRO A 198 1.08 9.35 -19.33
C PRO A 198 -0.33 9.83 -19.73
N TRP A 199 -0.80 9.37 -20.89
CA TRP A 199 -1.98 9.95 -21.55
C TRP A 199 -3.18 9.01 -21.63
N LYS A 200 -2.94 7.70 -21.73
CA LYS A 200 -3.96 6.70 -22.06
C LYS A 200 -5.23 6.84 -21.24
N ARG A 201 -5.13 6.79 -19.90
CA ARG A 201 -6.30 6.90 -19.01
C ARG A 201 -7.07 8.21 -19.20
N THR A 202 -6.36 9.32 -19.38
CA THR A 202 -6.98 10.64 -19.53
C THR A 202 -7.66 10.80 -20.89
N VAL A 203 -7.04 10.34 -21.98
CA VAL A 203 -7.65 10.36 -23.32
C VAL A 203 -8.89 9.48 -23.34
N HIS A 204 -8.81 8.23 -22.87
CA HIS A 204 -9.97 7.34 -22.79
C HIS A 204 -11.13 7.92 -21.96
N ALA A 205 -10.85 8.79 -20.98
CA ALA A 205 -11.88 9.39 -20.15
C ALA A 205 -12.46 10.69 -20.74
N LEU A 206 -11.69 11.45 -21.52
CA LEU A 206 -12.03 12.82 -21.90
C LEU A 206 -12.21 13.05 -23.40
N SER A 207 -11.75 12.14 -24.26
CA SER A 207 -11.91 12.27 -25.72
C SER A 207 -12.37 10.94 -26.32
N VAL A 208 -13.56 10.96 -26.92
CA VAL A 208 -14.10 9.82 -27.67
C VAL A 208 -13.54 9.79 -29.10
N ASP A 209 -13.20 10.96 -29.65
CA ASP A 209 -12.74 11.11 -31.04
C ASP A 209 -11.27 10.73 -31.23
N ALA A 210 -10.46 10.79 -30.17
CA ALA A 210 -9.03 10.43 -30.20
C ALA A 210 -8.74 8.95 -29.87
N LEU A 211 -9.78 8.10 -29.85
CA LEU A 211 -9.69 6.65 -29.58
C LEU A 211 -9.79 5.83 -30.87
#